data_AF-A0A939Y0H2-F1
#
_entry.id   AF-A0A939Y0H2-F1
#
_cell.length_a   1.000
_cell.length_b   1.000
_cell.length_c   1.000
_cell.angle_alpha   90.00
_cell.angle_beta   90.00
_cell.angle_gamma   90.00
#
_symmetry.space_group_name_H-M   'P 1'
#
loop_
_entity.id
_entity.type
_entity.pdbx_description
1 polymer ?
#
loop_
_entity_poly.entity_id
_entity_poly.type
_entity_poly.pdbx_seq_one_letter_code
_entity_poly.pdbx_strand_id
1 'polypeptide(L)'
;LDSTYRAFLSELRGNYPDSKIVLLTGCMLHPTPVLDEFRSRLDTIVAERKRMGDEQLFRLDFEPQDGSLGYGADWHPSKLQQQKMADTLIPFVSSVMGW
;
A
#
# COMPACT_ATOMS: atom_id res chain seq x y z
N LEU A 1 8.29 11.35 8.72
CA LEU A 1 7.61 10.25 8.02
C LEU A 1 8.17 10.09 6.60
N ASP A 2 8.02 11.12 5.78
CA ASP A 2 8.46 11.18 4.38
C ASP A 2 9.93 10.87 4.11
N SER A 3 10.85 11.43 4.89
CA SER A 3 12.29 11.16 4.75
C SER A 3 12.64 9.72 5.14
N THR A 4 12.05 9.21 6.22
CA THR A 4 12.25 7.84 6.70
C THR A 4 11.70 6.83 5.69
N TYR A 5 10.52 7.07 5.11
CA TYR A 5 9.93 6.19 4.10
C TYR A 5 10.80 6.15 2.83
N ARG A 6 11.33 7.30 2.39
CA ARG A 6 12.28 7.37 1.26
C ARG A 6 13.60 6.66 1.54
N ALA A 7 14.11 6.77 2.76
CA ALA A 7 15.31 6.05 3.18
C ALA A 7 15.06 4.53 3.15
N PHE A 8 13.93 4.07 3.67
CA PHE A 8 13.54 2.66 3.65
C PHE A 8 13.42 2.12 2.22
N LEU A 9 12.76 2.85 1.31
CA LEU A 9 12.70 2.46 -0.10
C LEU A 9 14.08 2.42 -0.77
N SER A 10 15.00 3.29 -0.36
CA SER A 10 16.37 3.30 -0.88
C SER A 10 17.18 2.11 -0.37
N GLU A 11 17.01 1.73 0.89
CA GLU A 11 17.58 0.51 1.46
C GLU A 11 17.04 -0.75 0.74
N LEU A 12 15.72 -0.83 0.54
CA LEU A 12 15.11 -1.94 -0.22
C LEU A 12 15.66 -2.03 -1.63
N ARG A 13 15.83 -0.90 -2.34
CA ARG A 13 16.41 -0.89 -3.70
C ARG A 13 17.89 -1.24 -3.72
N GLY A 14 18.64 -0.89 -2.68
CA GLY A 14 20.05 -1.29 -2.53
C GLY A 14 20.20 -2.80 -2.37
N ASN A 15 19.31 -3.44 -1.61
CA ASN A 15 19.36 -4.88 -1.34
C ASN A 15 18.64 -5.72 -2.41
N TYR A 16 17.58 -5.18 -3.02
CA TYR A 16 16.70 -5.87 -3.96
C TYR A 16 16.40 -4.96 -5.18
N PRO A 17 17.37 -4.81 -6.11
CA PRO A 17 17.27 -3.83 -7.19
C PRO A 17 16.09 -4.08 -8.13
N ASP A 18 15.76 -5.35 -8.40
CA ASP A 18 14.75 -5.75 -9.38
C ASP A 18 13.39 -6.12 -8.76
N SER A 19 13.18 -5.89 -7.46
CA SER A 19 11.91 -6.25 -6.83
C SER A 19 10.79 -5.27 -7.21
N LYS A 20 9.60 -5.80 -7.49
CA LYS A 20 8.38 -4.98 -7.54
C LYS A 20 7.94 -4.65 -6.12
N ILE A 21 7.75 -3.36 -5.82
CA ILE A 21 7.31 -2.91 -4.49
C ILE A 21 5.94 -2.24 -4.62
N VAL A 22 4.97 -2.73 -3.85
CA VAL A 22 3.62 -2.17 -3.80
C VAL A 22 3.43 -1.45 -2.47
N LEU A 23 3.14 -0.16 -2.52
CA LEU A 23 2.86 0.66 -1.35
C LEU A 23 1.35 0.63 -1.10
N LEU A 24 0.95 0.14 0.08
CA LEU A 24 -0.45 -0.09 0.45
C LEU A 24 -0.98 0.99 1.41
N THR A 25 -2.26 1.36 1.29
CA THR A 25 -3.01 2.06 2.36
C THR A 25 -4.33 1.35 2.69
N GLY A 26 -4.91 1.67 3.84
CA GLY A 26 -6.14 1.03 4.34
C GLY A 26 -5.89 -0.32 5.04
N CYS A 27 -6.91 -0.99 5.53
CA CYS A 27 -8.31 -0.54 5.65
C CYS A 27 -8.62 0.14 7.00
N MET A 28 -7.67 0.20 7.94
CA MET A 28 -7.92 0.71 9.30
C MET A 28 -7.93 2.23 9.42
N LEU A 29 -7.28 2.94 8.49
CA LEU A 29 -7.37 4.39 8.45
C LEU A 29 -8.78 4.77 8.01
N HIS A 30 -9.58 5.23 8.97
CA HIS A 30 -10.93 5.75 8.74
C HIS A 30 -10.88 7.06 7.94
N PRO A 31 -11.98 7.41 7.24
CA PRO A 31 -11.92 8.44 6.20
C PRO A 31 -11.54 9.81 6.75
N THR A 32 -11.07 10.63 5.81
CA THR A 32 -10.61 12.03 5.82
C THR A 32 -10.51 12.80 7.16
N PRO A 33 -9.43 13.60 7.36
CA PRO A 33 -8.41 13.96 6.35
C PRO A 33 -7.19 13.02 6.32
N VAL A 34 -7.00 12.19 7.34
CA VAL A 34 -5.73 11.46 7.54
C VAL A 34 -5.46 10.46 6.41
N LEU A 35 -6.45 9.68 5.99
CA LEU A 35 -6.27 8.70 4.91
C LEU A 35 -5.82 9.37 3.59
N ASP A 36 -6.45 10.49 3.23
CA ASP A 36 -6.13 11.22 2.00
C ASP A 36 -4.72 11.81 2.05
N GLU A 37 -4.30 12.29 3.21
CA GLU A 37 -2.93 12.77 3.42
C GLU A 37 -1.91 11.65 3.18
N PHE A 38 -2.15 10.46 3.72
CA PHE A 38 -1.27 9.30 3.51
C PHE A 38 -1.25 8.86 2.04
N ARG A 39 -2.42 8.80 1.37
CA ARG A 39 -2.50 8.49 -0.07
C ARG A 39 -1.67 9.47 -0.89
N SER A 40 -1.89 10.77 -0.69
CA SER A 40 -1.17 11.84 -1.40
C SER A 40 0.35 11.80 -1.17
N ARG A 41 0.79 11.56 0.07
CA ARG A 41 2.23 11.42 0.39
C ARG A 41 2.86 10.22 -0.34
N LEU A 42 2.21 9.06 -0.33
CA LEU A 42 2.72 7.87 -1.01
C LEU A 42 2.67 7.99 -2.54
N ASP A 43 1.65 8.64 -3.09
CA ASP A 43 1.56 8.95 -4.53
C ASP A 43 2.71 9.88 -4.96
N THR A 44 3.01 10.90 -4.14
CA THR A 44 4.13 11.81 -4.36
C THR A 44 5.47 11.05 -4.38
N ILE A 45 5.67 10.14 -3.41
CA ILE A 45 6.89 9.31 -3.35
C ILE A 45 7.02 8.42 -4.58
N VAL A 46 5.94 7.77 -5.03
CA VAL A 46 5.97 6.93 -6.24
C VAL A 46 6.27 7.77 -7.47
N ALA A 47 5.65 8.94 -7.62
CA ALA A 47 5.89 9.83 -8.74
C ALA A 47 7.34 10.34 -8.78
N GLU A 48 7.94 10.67 -7.62
CA GLU A 48 9.36 11.02 -7.50
C GLU A 48 10.27 9.87 -7.97
N ARG A 49 10.02 8.64 -7.51
CA ARG A 49 10.85 7.47 -7.83
C ARG A 49 10.75 7.10 -9.31
N LYS A 50 9.55 7.19 -9.90
CA LYS A 50 9.37 7.04 -11.36
C LYS A 50 10.14 8.09 -12.16
N ARG A 51 10.13 9.37 -11.74
CA ARG A 51 10.97 10.41 -12.36
C ARG A 51 12.48 10.11 -12.27
N MET A 52 12.90 9.30 -11.31
CA MET A 52 14.28 8.82 -11.15
C MET A 52 14.56 7.49 -11.88
N GLY A 53 13.58 6.93 -12.62
CA GLY A 53 13.72 5.70 -13.40
C GLY A 53 13.29 4.41 -12.69
N ASP A 54 12.77 4.49 -11.46
CA ASP A 54 12.25 3.32 -10.75
C ASP A 54 10.78 3.06 -11.14
N GLU A 55 10.59 2.31 -12.23
CA GLU A 55 9.28 1.93 -12.75
C GLU A 55 8.63 0.76 -11.98
N GLN A 56 9.36 0.14 -11.05
CA GLN A 56 8.91 -1.03 -10.30
C GLN A 56 8.28 -0.67 -8.94
N LEU A 57 7.75 0.54 -8.84
CA LEU A 57 7.04 1.06 -7.67
C LEU A 57 5.56 1.30 -7.99
N PHE A 58 4.68 0.69 -7.19
CA PHE A 58 3.25 0.64 -7.43
C PHE A 58 2.43 1.13 -6.22
N ARG A 59 1.19 1.53 -6.47
CA ARG A 59 0.20 1.92 -5.45
C ARG A 59 -1.00 0.99 -5.51
N LEU A 60 -1.53 0.65 -4.34
CA LEU A 60 -2.83 0.00 -4.20
C LEU A 60 -3.44 0.44 -2.86
N ASP A 61 -4.68 0.91 -2.88
CA ASP A 61 -5.36 1.36 -1.67
C ASP A 61 -6.56 0.44 -1.40
N PHE A 62 -6.65 -0.05 -0.17
CA PHE A 62 -7.84 -0.74 0.29
C PHE A 62 -8.90 0.26 0.73
N GLU A 63 -10.15 -0.07 0.46
CA GLU A 63 -11.29 0.65 1.05
C GLU A 63 -11.23 0.58 2.58
N PRO A 64 -11.53 1.69 3.29
CA PRO A 64 -11.67 1.65 4.74
C PRO A 64 -12.67 0.59 5.17
N GLN A 65 -12.37 -0.09 6.27
CA GLN A 65 -13.32 -1.00 6.89
C GLN A 65 -14.49 -0.20 7.48
N ASP A 66 -15.71 -0.64 7.19
CA ASP A 66 -16.96 -0.01 7.64
C ASP A 66 -17.63 -0.81 8.77
N GLY A 67 -17.04 -1.94 9.18
CA GLY A 67 -17.57 -2.84 10.21
C GLY A 67 -18.59 -3.85 9.72
N SER A 68 -19.02 -3.80 8.45
CA SER A 68 -19.96 -4.77 7.87
C SER A 68 -19.43 -6.21 7.88
N LEU A 69 -18.11 -6.37 7.86
CA LEU A 69 -17.40 -7.65 7.95
C LEU A 69 -16.88 -7.95 9.37
N GLY A 70 -17.27 -7.15 10.37
CA GLY A 70 -16.79 -7.23 11.74
C GLY A 70 -15.37 -6.73 11.94
N TYR A 71 -14.97 -6.64 13.20
CA TYR A 71 -13.63 -6.26 13.63
C TYR A 71 -12.95 -7.41 14.39
N GLY A 72 -11.63 -7.48 14.27
CA GLY A 72 -10.76 -8.18 15.21
C GLY A 72 -10.46 -7.34 16.46
N ALA A 73 -9.49 -7.78 17.25
CA ALA A 73 -9.05 -7.07 18.45
C ALA A 73 -8.59 -5.64 18.12
N ASP A 74 -8.91 -4.67 18.98
CA ASP A 74 -8.45 -3.27 18.85
C ASP A 74 -8.66 -2.68 17.45
N TRP A 75 -9.83 -2.93 16.86
CA TRP A 75 -10.21 -2.44 15.52
C TRP A 75 -9.40 -3.03 14.37
N HIS A 76 -8.63 -4.10 14.59
CA HIS A 76 -7.94 -4.76 13.49
C HIS A 76 -8.94 -5.41 12.52
N PRO A 77 -8.56 -5.66 11.26
CA PRO A 77 -9.43 -6.32 10.29
C PRO A 77 -9.83 -7.72 10.76
N SER A 78 -11.11 -8.07 10.64
CA SER A 78 -11.57 -9.45 10.85
C SER A 78 -11.02 -10.38 9.77
N LYS A 79 -11.19 -11.70 9.94
CA LYS A 79 -10.89 -12.69 8.89
C LYS A 79 -11.62 -12.38 7.58
N LEU A 80 -12.87 -11.92 7.65
CA LEU A 80 -13.66 -11.59 6.46
C LEU A 80 -13.15 -10.32 5.78
N GLN A 81 -12.76 -9.30 6.56
CA GLN A 81 -12.14 -8.09 6.01
C GLN A 81 -10.77 -8.39 5.37
N GLN A 82 -9.97 -9.26 5.99
CA GLN A 82 -8.71 -9.74 5.41
C GLN A 82 -8.94 -10.49 4.08
N GLN A 83 -9.98 -11.32 3.99
CA GLN A 83 -10.33 -12.00 2.73
C GLN A 83 -10.70 -10.98 1.64
N LYS A 84 -11.53 -9.98 1.94
CA LYS A 84 -11.87 -8.91 0.99
C LYS A 84 -10.62 -8.16 0.48
N MET A 85 -9.65 -7.90 1.37
CA MET A 85 -8.38 -7.29 0.99
C MET A 85 -7.54 -8.23 0.11
N ALA A 86 -7.49 -9.52 0.43
CA ALA A 86 -6.80 -10.52 -0.39
C ALA A 86 -7.40 -10.62 -1.80
N ASP A 87 -8.73 -10.60 -1.91
CA ASP A 87 -9.44 -10.63 -3.19
C ASP A 87 -9.12 -9.41 -4.08
N THR A 88 -8.67 -8.30 -3.47
CA THR A 88 -8.19 -7.11 -4.19
C THR A 88 -6.68 -7.21 -4.51
N LEU A 89 -5.87 -7.65 -3.55
CA LEU A 89 -4.41 -7.66 -3.68
C LEU A 89 -3.91 -8.74 -4.62
N ILE A 90 -4.48 -9.94 -4.57
CA ILE A 90 -3.99 -11.09 -5.35
C ILE A 90 -4.07 -10.81 -6.86
N PRO A 91 -5.21 -10.37 -7.43
CA PRO A 91 -5.27 -10.05 -8.86
C PRO A 91 -4.30 -8.93 -9.26
N PHE A 92 -4.13 -7.92 -8.40
CA PHE A 92 -3.19 -6.83 -8.63
C PHE A 92 -1.75 -7.34 -8.69
N VAL A 93 -1.33 -8.15 -7.72
CA VAL A 93 0.03 -8.72 -7.66
C VAL A 93 0.26 -9.65 -8.85
N SER A 94 -0.70 -10.52 -9.19
CA SER A 94 -0.61 -11.38 -10.37
C SER A 94 -0.39 -10.58 -11.65
N SER A 95 -1.12 -9.47 -11.82
CA SER A 95 -0.96 -8.58 -12.98
C SER A 95 0.44 -7.97 -13.08
N VAL A 96 0.97 -7.39 -11.99
CA VAL A 96 2.31 -6.77 -12.03
C VAL A 96 3.44 -7.81 -12.11
N MET A 97 3.21 -9.03 -11.62
CA MET A 97 4.20 -10.10 -11.64
C MET A 97 4.16 -10.94 -12.93
N GLY A 98 3.05 -10.95 -13.65
CA GLY A 98 2.81 -11.88 -14.76
C GLY A 98 2.64 -13.33 -14.27
N TRP A 99 2.01 -13.52 -13.11
CA TRP A 99 1.71 -14.84 -12.54
C TRP A 99 0.37 -15.37 -13.00
#